data_AF-A0A7S1TVQ4-F1
#
_entry.id   AF-A0A7S1TVQ4-F1
#
_cell.length_a   1.000
_cell.length_b   1.000
_cell.length_c   1.000
_cell.angle_alpha   90.00
_cell.angle_beta   90.00
_cell.angle_gamma   90.00
#
_symmetry.space_group_name_H-M   'P 1'
#
loop_
_entity.id
_entity.type
_entity.pdbx_description
1 polymer ?
#
loop_
_entity_poly.entity_id
_entity_poly.type
_entity_poly.pdbx_seq_one_letter_code
_entity_poly.pdbx_strand_id
1 'polypeptide(L)'
;MDDQEVRMGVTSHRSHEEHQARKERAGERASISLRDCFSQLTVREQLNETDMWYCARCKEHVRAYKKFDLWSVPDVLILHLKRFQYLPGTYFVHRQKLEDLVQFPLESLDMSDFVRGPVAEDVDMHYDLYAVSEHSGGLGGGHYTAVARNMDGLEDPTGEWFVFNDAGVSRADPDRIVTPRAYVLFYKRRGADRRWGGIVPAEADLATPRN
;
A
#
# COMPACT_ATOMS: atom_id res chain seq x y z
N MET A 1 44.76 37.51 -19.35
CA MET A 1 43.69 38.51 -19.41
C MET A 1 42.60 37.91 -20.26
N ASP A 2 41.55 37.29 -19.74
CA ASP A 2 41.14 37.03 -18.37
C ASP A 2 40.27 35.78 -18.37
N ASP A 3 40.48 34.97 -17.32
CA ASP A 3 39.55 33.95 -16.87
C ASP A 3 38.26 34.61 -16.38
N GLN A 4 37.11 34.01 -16.67
CA GLN A 4 35.99 34.09 -15.73
C GLN A 4 35.11 32.84 -15.79
N GLU A 5 35.30 32.01 -14.76
CA GLU A 5 34.37 31.00 -14.29
C GLU A 5 32.97 31.61 -14.03
N VAL A 6 31.91 30.88 -14.37
CA VAL A 6 30.58 31.11 -13.80
C VAL A 6 30.13 29.86 -13.05
N ARG A 7 30.00 30.04 -11.74
CA ARG A 7 29.70 29.07 -10.70
C ARG A 7 28.32 28.42 -10.83
N MET A 8 28.28 27.18 -10.35
CA MET A 8 27.13 26.32 -10.11
C MET A 8 26.04 26.97 -9.24
N GLY A 9 24.79 26.88 -9.70
CA GLY A 9 23.56 27.23 -8.97
C GLY A 9 22.87 25.98 -8.43
N VAL A 10 22.87 25.86 -7.11
CA VAL A 10 22.48 24.72 -6.28
C VAL A 10 20.97 24.39 -6.35
N THR A 11 20.61 23.16 -6.74
CA THR A 11 19.27 22.56 -6.50
C THR A 11 19.27 21.51 -5.37
N SER A 12 20.39 21.37 -4.66
CA SER A 12 20.62 20.39 -3.58
C SER A 12 19.94 20.75 -2.25
N HIS A 13 19.60 22.03 -2.03
CA HIS A 13 19.13 22.47 -0.70
C HIS A 13 17.80 21.84 -0.27
N ARG A 14 16.86 21.64 -1.20
CA ARG A 14 15.49 21.24 -0.86
C ARG A 14 15.38 19.77 -0.44
N SER A 15 16.14 18.88 -1.06
CA SER A 15 16.16 17.44 -0.71
C SER A 15 17.02 17.14 0.52
N HIS A 16 18.07 17.93 0.76
CA HIS A 16 18.86 17.86 1.99
C HIS A 16 18.09 18.40 3.19
N GLU A 17 17.36 19.50 3.04
CA GLU A 17 16.51 20.08 4.09
C GLU A 17 15.37 19.13 4.49
N GLU A 18 14.73 18.45 3.53
CA GLU A 18 13.71 17.41 3.81
C GLU A 18 14.29 16.19 4.54
N HIS A 19 15.54 15.82 4.26
CA HIS A 19 16.22 14.71 4.93
C HIS A 19 16.76 15.07 6.32
N GLN A 20 17.28 16.30 6.50
CA GLN A 20 17.68 16.84 7.80
C GLN A 20 16.47 17.07 8.71
N ALA A 21 15.37 17.62 8.19
CA ALA A 21 14.12 17.76 8.93
C ALA A 21 13.51 16.41 9.35
N ARG A 22 13.67 15.35 8.53
CA ARG A 22 13.30 13.97 8.89
C ARG A 22 14.20 13.37 9.99
N LYS A 23 15.50 13.71 10.01
CA LYS A 23 16.43 13.29 11.06
C LYS A 23 16.21 14.03 12.38
N GLU A 24 15.82 15.30 12.35
CA GLU A 24 15.56 16.10 13.55
C GLU A 24 14.22 15.77 14.23
N ARG A 25 13.24 15.22 13.49
CA ARG A 25 11.98 14.68 14.05
C ARG A 25 12.09 13.28 14.64
N ALA A 26 13.28 12.69 14.72
CA ALA A 26 13.50 11.35 15.25
C ALA A 26 13.28 11.21 16.77
N GLY A 27 12.93 12.29 17.47
CA GLY A 27 12.62 12.29 18.91
C GLY A 27 11.28 11.65 19.27
N GLU A 28 10.31 11.59 18.36
CA GLU A 28 9.03 10.89 18.53
C GLU A 28 8.59 10.37 17.16
N ARG A 29 9.02 9.16 16.79
CA ARG A 29 8.54 8.52 15.55
C ARG A 29 7.06 8.20 15.77
N ALA A 30 6.17 9.08 15.32
CA ALA A 30 4.75 8.80 15.26
C ALA A 30 4.55 7.46 14.53
N SER A 31 3.85 6.52 15.16
CA SER A 31 3.52 5.24 14.54
C SER A 31 2.67 5.49 13.30
N ILE A 32 3.11 5.01 12.13
CA ILE A 32 2.34 5.12 10.89
C ILE A 32 1.26 4.05 10.92
N SER A 33 -0.01 4.42 10.83
CA SER A 33 -1.10 3.45 10.69
C SER A 33 -1.39 3.13 9.23
N LEU A 34 -2.00 1.98 8.98
CA LEU A 34 -2.52 1.62 7.65
C LEU A 34 -3.56 2.63 7.16
N ARG A 35 -4.31 3.22 8.09
CA ARG A 35 -5.28 4.30 7.83
C ARG A 35 -4.60 5.57 7.31
N ASP A 36 -3.43 5.91 7.83
CA ASP A 36 -2.61 7.02 7.30
C ASP A 36 -2.15 6.73 5.88
N CYS A 37 -1.77 5.47 5.58
CA CYS A 37 -1.41 5.06 4.23
C CYS A 37 -2.57 5.23 3.24
N PHE A 38 -3.79 4.83 3.61
CA PHE A 38 -4.98 5.06 2.77
C PHE A 38 -5.27 6.55 2.60
N SER A 39 -5.18 7.33 3.66
CA SER A 39 -5.39 8.77 3.61
C SER A 39 -4.43 9.40 2.61
N GLN A 40 -3.15 9.03 2.67
CA GLN A 40 -2.14 9.54 1.72
C GLN A 40 -2.33 9.06 0.28
N LEU A 41 -2.84 7.85 0.07
CA LEU A 41 -3.16 7.37 -1.29
C LEU A 41 -4.20 8.26 -1.99
N THR A 42 -5.11 8.86 -1.23
CA THR A 42 -6.21 9.69 -1.76
C THR A 42 -5.88 11.17 -1.88
N VAL A 43 -4.69 11.59 -1.48
CA VAL A 43 -4.24 12.98 -1.63
C VAL A 43 -4.00 13.29 -3.10
N ARG A 44 -4.44 14.49 -3.52
CA ARG A 44 -4.16 15.01 -4.86
C ARG A 44 -2.70 15.44 -4.94
N GLU A 45 -1.96 14.89 -5.89
CA GLU A 45 -0.57 15.21 -6.17
C GLU A 45 -0.40 15.85 -7.55
N GLN A 46 0.68 16.60 -7.75
CA GLN A 46 1.05 17.12 -9.07
C GLN A 46 2.14 16.23 -9.67
N LEU A 47 1.98 15.83 -10.92
CA LEU A 47 2.98 15.03 -11.62
C LEU A 47 4.29 15.81 -11.76
N ASN A 48 5.39 15.08 -11.64
CA ASN A 48 6.73 15.61 -11.85
C ASN A 48 7.02 15.78 -13.36
N GLU A 49 8.22 16.23 -13.69
CA GLU A 49 8.63 16.47 -15.08
C GLU A 49 8.93 15.17 -15.85
N THR A 50 9.18 14.06 -15.16
CA THR A 50 9.47 12.76 -15.79
C THR A 50 8.21 11.93 -16.06
N ASP A 51 7.10 12.23 -15.37
CA ASP A 51 5.83 11.51 -15.42
C ASP A 51 4.69 12.40 -15.94
N MET A 52 4.98 13.33 -16.86
CA MET A 52 3.99 14.26 -17.39
C MET A 52 2.86 13.57 -18.15
N TRP A 53 1.66 14.13 -18.07
CA TRP A 53 0.47 13.62 -18.72
C TRP A 53 0.23 14.32 -20.06
N TYR A 54 -0.08 13.55 -21.11
CA TYR A 54 -0.47 14.13 -22.40
C TYR A 54 -1.89 14.70 -22.36
N CYS A 55 -2.02 16.02 -22.46
CA CYS A 55 -3.30 16.68 -22.51
C CYS A 55 -3.88 16.66 -23.93
N ALA A 56 -4.94 15.89 -24.16
CA ALA A 56 -5.60 15.79 -25.47
C ALA A 56 -6.20 17.11 -25.99
N ARG A 57 -6.41 18.11 -25.11
CA ARG A 57 -6.90 19.45 -25.46
C ARG A 57 -5.76 20.38 -25.86
N CYS A 58 -4.71 20.46 -25.05
CA CYS A 58 -3.55 21.33 -25.32
C CYS A 58 -2.60 20.74 -26.37
N LYS A 59 -2.70 19.43 -26.64
CA LYS A 59 -1.82 18.67 -27.54
C LYS A 59 -0.35 18.63 -27.10
N GLU A 60 -0.11 18.71 -25.79
CA GLU A 60 1.23 18.71 -25.19
C GLU A 60 1.27 17.93 -23.87
N HIS A 61 2.49 17.63 -23.39
CA HIS A 61 2.72 17.02 -22.08
C HIS A 61 2.70 18.10 -20.99
N VAL A 62 1.85 17.90 -19.98
CA VAL A 62 1.66 18.84 -18.88
C VAL A 62 1.85 18.16 -17.53
N ARG A 63 2.25 18.94 -16.54
CA ARG A 63 2.28 18.53 -15.13
C ARG A 63 0.88 18.56 -14.53
N ALA A 64 0.06 17.60 -14.96
CA ALA A 64 -1.32 17.46 -14.49
C ALA A 64 -1.36 17.15 -12.98
N TYR A 65 -2.50 17.48 -12.37
CA TYR A 65 -2.81 16.98 -11.05
C TYR A 65 -3.49 15.62 -11.17
N LYS A 66 -3.09 14.69 -10.30
CA LYS A 66 -3.58 13.34 -10.21
C LYS A 66 -4.12 13.08 -8.81
N LYS A 67 -5.21 12.34 -8.72
CA LYS A 67 -5.80 11.90 -7.46
C LYS A 67 -6.34 10.49 -7.66
N PHE A 68 -6.19 9.65 -6.64
CA PHE A 68 -6.87 8.36 -6.59
C PHE A 68 -8.01 8.41 -5.57
N ASP A 69 -9.12 7.75 -5.88
CA ASP A 69 -10.22 7.50 -4.97
C ASP A 69 -10.60 6.02 -5.13
N LEU A 70 -11.04 5.37 -4.04
CA LEU A 70 -11.56 4.00 -4.11
C LEU A 70 -13.05 4.08 -4.43
N TRP A 71 -13.47 3.54 -5.58
CA TRP A 71 -14.89 3.53 -5.95
C TRP A 71 -15.65 2.38 -5.27
N SER A 72 -15.04 1.21 -5.19
CA SER A 72 -15.55 0.03 -4.50
C SER A 72 -14.38 -0.79 -3.96
N VAL A 73 -14.68 -1.76 -3.09
CA VAL A 73 -13.69 -2.70 -2.52
C VAL A 73 -14.06 -4.15 -2.88
N PRO A 74 -13.10 -5.08 -3.00
CA PRO A 74 -13.33 -6.50 -3.35
C PRO A 74 -13.54 -7.38 -2.11
N ASP A 75 -13.95 -8.64 -2.25
CA ASP A 75 -14.07 -9.57 -1.10
C ASP A 75 -12.72 -9.97 -0.50
N VAL A 76 -11.68 -10.00 -1.35
CA VAL A 76 -10.30 -10.21 -0.94
C VAL A 76 -9.51 -8.94 -1.26
N LEU A 77 -9.11 -8.22 -0.21
CA LEU A 77 -8.36 -6.98 -0.32
C LEU A 77 -6.86 -7.28 -0.13
N ILE A 78 -6.08 -7.04 -1.18
CA ILE A 78 -4.62 -7.20 -1.17
C ILE A 78 -3.99 -5.82 -1.09
N LEU A 79 -3.25 -5.57 0.00
CA LEU A 79 -2.62 -4.27 0.26
C LEU A 79 -1.09 -4.41 0.21
N HIS A 80 -0.48 -3.74 -0.75
CA HIS A 80 0.97 -3.70 -0.89
C HIS A 80 1.53 -2.41 -0.26
N LEU A 81 2.38 -2.57 0.76
CA LEU A 81 3.13 -1.48 1.36
C LEU A 81 4.34 -1.16 0.47
N LYS A 82 4.30 -0.03 -0.24
CA LYS A 82 5.37 0.43 -1.15
C LYS A 82 6.64 0.82 -0.39
N ARG A 83 7.40 -0.17 0.06
CA ARG A 83 8.61 0.01 0.88
C ARG A 83 9.87 0.28 0.07
N PHE A 84 9.91 -0.10 -1.20
CA PHE A 84 11.13 0.01 -2.00
C PHE A 84 11.18 1.30 -2.79
N GLN A 85 12.32 1.97 -2.73
CA GLN A 85 12.55 3.24 -3.41
C GLN A 85 13.86 3.19 -4.19
N TYR A 86 13.83 3.78 -5.39
CA TYR A 86 15.01 4.06 -6.21
C TYR A 86 15.27 5.55 -6.12
N LEU A 87 16.33 5.92 -5.40
CA LEU A 87 16.76 7.30 -5.29
C LEU A 87 17.82 7.54 -6.38
N PRO A 88 17.59 8.51 -7.29
CA PRO A 88 18.60 8.92 -8.24
C PRO A 88 19.83 9.43 -7.50
N GLY A 89 21.02 8.97 -7.89
CA GLY A 89 22.30 9.49 -7.41
C GLY A 89 23.21 9.81 -8.57
N THR A 90 24.13 10.77 -8.39
CA THR A 90 24.98 11.34 -9.44
C THR A 90 25.83 10.29 -10.18
N TYR A 91 26.20 9.21 -9.49
CA TYR A 91 27.06 8.16 -10.04
C TYR A 91 26.43 6.76 -9.94
N PHE A 92 25.52 6.54 -9.00
CA PHE A 92 24.89 5.26 -8.74
C PHE A 92 23.44 5.46 -8.30
N VAL A 93 22.54 4.58 -8.74
CA VAL A 93 21.16 4.55 -8.25
C VAL A 93 21.16 3.96 -6.84
N HIS A 94 20.80 4.74 -5.83
CA HIS A 94 20.68 4.26 -4.47
C HIS A 94 19.33 3.53 -4.30
N ARG A 95 19.39 2.30 -3.81
CA ARG A 95 18.20 1.46 -3.57
C ARG A 95 17.95 1.41 -2.07
N GLN A 96 16.78 1.85 -1.64
CA GLN A 96 16.41 1.88 -0.23
C GLN A 96 15.15 1.06 0.02
N LYS A 97 15.10 0.40 1.19
CA LYS A 97 13.87 -0.16 1.76
C LYS A 97 13.46 0.67 2.97
N LEU A 98 12.19 1.05 3.02
CA LEU A 98 11.56 1.68 4.18
C LEU A 98 11.27 0.61 5.24
N GLU A 99 11.88 0.77 6.41
CA GLU A 99 11.77 -0.13 7.56
C GLU A 99 10.85 0.41 8.66
N ASP A 100 10.06 1.45 8.36
CA ASP A 100 9.09 1.98 9.30
C ASP A 100 8.02 0.94 9.63
N LEU A 101 7.67 0.84 10.91
CA LEU A 101 6.55 0.03 11.37
C LEU A 101 5.24 0.66 10.86
N VAL A 102 4.44 -0.14 10.14
CA VAL A 102 3.08 0.23 9.78
C VAL A 102 2.14 -0.57 10.66
N GLN A 103 1.35 0.10 11.49
CA GLN A 103 0.34 -0.53 12.32
C GLN A 103 -0.88 -0.88 11.48
N PHE A 104 -1.28 -2.15 11.47
CA PHE A 104 -2.45 -2.64 10.77
C PHE A 104 -3.27 -3.58 11.67
N PRO A 105 -4.61 -3.52 11.64
CA PRO A 105 -5.44 -4.35 12.49
C PRO A 105 -5.51 -5.79 11.98
N LEU A 106 -5.43 -6.79 12.87
CA LEU A 106 -5.65 -8.18 12.48
C LEU A 106 -7.13 -8.47 12.21
N GLU A 107 -8.03 -7.73 12.85
CA GLU A 107 -9.48 -7.90 12.75
C GLU A 107 -10.17 -6.55 12.57
N SER A 108 -11.30 -6.56 11.87
CA SER A 108 -12.21 -5.42 11.75
C SER A 108 -11.59 -4.15 11.12
N LEU A 109 -10.78 -4.30 10.07
CA LEU A 109 -10.37 -3.18 9.23
C LEU A 109 -11.60 -2.58 8.52
N ASP A 110 -12.00 -1.37 8.92
CA ASP A 110 -13.10 -0.65 8.30
C ASP A 110 -12.62 0.16 7.08
N MET A 111 -13.20 -0.14 5.92
CA MET A 111 -12.92 0.54 4.64
C MET A 111 -13.94 1.63 4.27
N SER A 112 -15.01 1.80 5.05
CA SER A 112 -16.16 2.65 4.72
C SER A 112 -15.78 4.10 4.44
N ASP A 113 -14.84 4.65 5.21
CA ASP A 113 -14.38 6.04 5.08
C ASP A 113 -13.61 6.33 3.78
N PHE A 114 -13.12 5.28 3.11
CA PHE A 114 -12.27 5.40 1.92
C PHE A 114 -13.01 5.15 0.61
N VAL A 115 -14.21 4.57 0.67
CA VAL A 115 -15.03 4.24 -0.51
C VAL A 115 -15.92 5.43 -0.91
N ARG A 116 -15.94 5.77 -2.19
CA ARG A 116 -16.71 6.89 -2.76
C ARG A 116 -17.92 6.47 -3.58
N GLY A 117 -17.94 5.24 -4.08
CA GLY A 117 -19.08 4.73 -4.84
C GLY A 117 -20.29 4.46 -3.96
N PRO A 118 -21.46 4.22 -4.57
CA PRO A 118 -22.65 3.81 -3.84
C PRO A 118 -22.42 2.46 -3.15
N VAL A 119 -22.93 2.34 -1.93
CA VAL A 119 -22.84 1.15 -1.09
C VAL A 119 -24.27 0.75 -0.74
N ALA A 120 -24.65 -0.50 -1.01
CA ALA A 120 -25.93 -1.00 -0.53
C ALA A 120 -25.91 -1.10 1.01
N GLU A 121 -27.03 -0.81 1.67
CA GLU A 121 -27.11 -0.66 3.13
C GLU A 121 -26.69 -1.93 3.90
N ASP A 122 -26.71 -3.09 3.24
CA ASP A 122 -26.39 -4.41 3.80
C ASP A 122 -24.94 -4.86 3.56
N VAL A 123 -24.11 -4.06 2.87
CA VAL A 123 -22.73 -4.44 2.55
C VAL A 123 -21.81 -4.16 3.73
N ASP A 124 -21.33 -5.23 4.38
CA ASP A 124 -20.28 -5.13 5.38
C ASP A 124 -18.92 -4.80 4.72
N MET A 125 -18.29 -3.71 5.14
CA MET A 125 -16.95 -3.29 4.68
C MET A 125 -15.85 -3.56 5.69
N HIS A 126 -16.11 -4.39 6.69
CA HIS A 126 -15.10 -4.84 7.63
C HIS A 126 -14.33 -6.03 7.08
N TYR A 127 -13.02 -5.99 7.26
CA TYR A 127 -12.11 -7.04 6.82
C TYR A 127 -11.29 -7.59 7.97
N ASP A 128 -11.02 -8.89 7.92
CA ASP A 128 -10.10 -9.58 8.81
C ASP A 128 -8.85 -10.02 8.05
N LEU A 129 -7.68 -9.78 8.62
CA LEU A 129 -6.40 -10.19 8.08
C LEU A 129 -6.30 -11.71 8.18
N TYR A 130 -5.88 -12.36 7.10
CA TYR A 130 -5.66 -13.81 7.10
C TYR A 130 -4.27 -14.20 6.59
N ALA A 131 -3.53 -13.30 5.94
CA ALA A 131 -2.13 -13.54 5.62
C ALA A 131 -1.31 -12.25 5.52
N VAL A 132 -0.02 -12.38 5.77
CA VAL A 132 1.01 -11.36 5.59
C VAL A 132 2.18 -11.98 4.86
N SER A 133 2.59 -11.39 3.73
CA SER A 133 3.90 -11.64 3.16
C SER A 133 4.89 -10.67 3.80
N GLU A 134 5.90 -11.23 4.47
CA GLU A 134 6.98 -10.48 5.09
C GLU A 134 8.23 -10.52 4.21
N HIS A 135 8.97 -9.40 4.17
CA HIS A 135 10.26 -9.31 3.50
C HIS A 135 11.35 -8.87 4.48
N SER A 136 12.48 -9.56 4.47
CA SER A 136 13.71 -9.18 5.19
C SER A 136 14.86 -8.94 4.21
N GLY A 137 15.84 -8.11 4.57
CA GLY A 137 16.89 -7.66 3.64
C GLY A 137 16.46 -6.49 2.74
N GLY A 138 17.25 -6.20 1.71
CA GLY A 138 17.12 -5.03 0.82
C GLY A 138 16.88 -5.39 -0.65
N LEU A 139 16.85 -4.39 -1.55
CA LEU A 139 16.58 -4.64 -2.98
C LEU A 139 17.67 -5.48 -3.69
N GLY A 140 18.88 -5.56 -3.13
CA GLY A 140 19.97 -6.36 -3.71
C GLY A 140 19.95 -7.83 -3.31
N GLY A 141 19.07 -8.21 -2.36
CA GLY A 141 19.00 -9.53 -1.79
C GLY A 141 18.18 -9.50 -0.50
N GLY A 142 17.28 -10.45 -0.37
CA GLY A 142 16.35 -10.52 0.75
C GLY A 142 15.69 -11.89 0.85
N HIS A 143 14.85 -12.06 1.86
CA HIS A 143 14.16 -13.30 2.13
C HIS A 143 12.69 -13.04 2.42
N TYR A 144 11.82 -13.78 1.73
CA TYR A 144 10.37 -13.72 1.92
C TYR A 144 9.91 -14.85 2.81
N THR A 145 9.04 -14.52 3.75
CA THR A 145 8.29 -15.49 4.57
C THR A 145 6.83 -15.11 4.56
N ALA A 146 5.95 -16.02 4.95
CA ALA A 146 4.53 -15.73 5.09
C ALA A 146 4.05 -16.03 6.51
N VAL A 147 3.14 -15.23 7.00
CA VAL A 147 2.38 -15.49 8.23
C VAL A 147 0.92 -15.61 7.81
N ALA A 148 0.28 -16.75 8.05
CA ALA A 148 -1.11 -16.97 7.62
C ALA A 148 -1.94 -17.65 8.70
N ARG A 149 -3.21 -17.27 8.76
CA ARG A 149 -4.23 -17.82 9.64
C ARG A 149 -4.83 -19.06 8.97
N ASN A 150 -4.93 -20.16 9.71
CA ASN A 150 -5.73 -21.28 9.26
C ASN A 150 -7.22 -20.86 9.27
N MET A 151 -7.87 -20.91 8.12
CA MET A 151 -9.27 -20.49 7.95
C MET A 151 -10.24 -21.68 7.82
N ASP A 152 -9.76 -22.91 8.08
CA ASP A 152 -10.58 -24.13 8.01
C ASP A 152 -11.50 -24.24 9.23
N GLY A 153 -12.66 -23.58 9.12
CA GLY A 153 -13.71 -23.53 10.14
C GLY A 153 -14.43 -24.86 10.45
N LEU A 154 -13.87 -26.01 10.05
CA LEU A 154 -14.33 -27.35 10.47
C LEU A 154 -13.45 -27.93 11.56
N GLU A 155 -12.15 -27.59 11.60
CA GLU A 155 -11.18 -28.15 12.54
C GLU A 155 -10.68 -27.11 13.55
N ASP A 156 -10.72 -25.81 13.21
CA ASP A 156 -10.26 -24.75 14.10
C ASP A 156 -11.18 -23.50 14.05
N PRO A 157 -12.12 -23.36 15.00
CA PRO A 157 -12.96 -22.17 15.12
C PRO A 157 -12.20 -20.93 15.64
N THR A 158 -10.98 -21.08 16.15
CA THR A 158 -10.14 -19.97 16.64
C THR A 158 -9.21 -19.42 15.57
N GLY A 159 -8.88 -20.24 14.57
CA GLY A 159 -8.00 -19.93 13.45
C GLY A 159 -6.59 -19.60 13.92
N GLU A 160 -5.80 -20.63 14.18
CA GLU A 160 -4.39 -20.54 14.57
C GLU A 160 -3.53 -19.92 13.46
N TRP A 161 -2.54 -19.13 13.85
CA TRP A 161 -1.58 -18.52 12.93
C TRP A 161 -0.32 -19.37 12.79
N PHE A 162 0.24 -19.38 11.60
CA PHE A 162 1.46 -20.11 11.26
C PHE A 162 2.43 -19.21 10.49
N VAL A 163 3.72 -19.37 10.78
CA VAL A 163 4.82 -18.83 9.97
C VAL A 163 5.28 -19.90 9.00
N PHE A 164 5.33 -19.54 7.73
CA PHE A 164 5.84 -20.34 6.62
C PHE A 164 7.16 -19.73 6.16
N ASN A 165 8.23 -20.50 6.32
CA ASN A 165 9.58 -20.12 5.95
C ASN A 165 10.17 -21.23 5.07
N ASP A 166 10.04 -21.07 3.76
CA ASP A 166 10.35 -22.08 2.75
C ASP A 166 9.67 -23.43 3.06
N ALA A 167 10.45 -24.48 3.33
CA ALA A 167 9.94 -25.80 3.69
C ALA A 167 9.51 -25.91 5.17
N GLY A 168 9.81 -24.92 6.00
CA GLY A 168 9.52 -24.90 7.43
C GLY A 168 8.17 -24.26 7.75
N VAL A 169 7.39 -24.92 8.62
CA VAL A 169 6.13 -24.39 9.15
C VAL A 169 6.18 -24.44 10.67
N SER A 170 5.83 -23.33 11.33
CA SER A 170 5.75 -23.25 12.79
C SER A 170 4.57 -22.40 13.22
N ARG A 171 4.01 -22.66 14.40
CA ARG A 171 2.96 -21.81 14.98
C ARG A 171 3.49 -20.37 15.17
N ALA A 172 2.63 -19.40 14.91
CA ALA A 172 2.91 -17.98 15.11
C ALA A 172 2.15 -17.46 16.34
N ASP A 173 2.75 -16.47 17.00
CA ASP A 173 2.13 -15.70 18.05
C ASP A 173 1.39 -14.49 17.42
N PRO A 174 0.05 -14.37 17.60
CA PRO A 174 -0.73 -13.25 17.06
C PRO A 174 -0.18 -11.87 17.44
N ASP A 175 0.38 -11.72 18.64
CA ASP A 175 0.93 -10.46 19.13
C ASP A 175 2.21 -10.05 18.39
N ARG A 176 2.77 -10.95 17.56
CA ARG A 176 4.03 -10.78 16.83
C ARG A 176 3.86 -10.75 15.32
N ILE A 177 2.62 -10.63 14.83
CA ILE A 177 2.30 -10.56 13.40
C ILE A 177 2.57 -9.15 12.84
N VAL A 178 2.31 -8.11 13.63
CA VAL A 178 2.54 -6.72 13.22
C VAL A 178 4.02 -6.40 13.36
N THR A 179 4.75 -6.49 12.25
CA THR A 179 6.20 -6.22 12.21
C THR A 179 6.58 -5.25 11.10
N PRO A 180 7.76 -4.61 11.17
CA PRO A 180 8.29 -3.79 10.07
C PRO A 180 8.57 -4.58 8.78
N ARG A 181 8.58 -5.91 8.85
CA ARG A 181 8.83 -6.79 7.69
C ARG A 181 7.59 -6.97 6.83
N ALA A 182 6.40 -6.70 7.36
CA ALA A 182 5.14 -6.80 6.61
C ALA A 182 5.22 -6.00 5.31
N TYR A 183 4.98 -6.66 4.18
CA TYR A 183 5.13 -6.10 2.84
C TYR A 183 3.83 -6.17 2.04
N VAL A 184 3.15 -7.32 2.04
CA VAL A 184 1.82 -7.48 1.45
C VAL A 184 0.88 -8.03 2.52
N LEU A 185 -0.27 -7.36 2.69
CA LEU A 185 -1.33 -7.75 3.63
C LEU A 185 -2.50 -8.33 2.84
N PHE A 186 -3.06 -9.43 3.33
CA PHE A 186 -4.19 -10.09 2.71
C PHE A 186 -5.37 -10.10 3.68
N TYR A 187 -6.43 -9.40 3.30
CA TYR A 187 -7.64 -9.19 4.07
C TYR A 187 -8.82 -9.85 3.38
N LYS A 188 -9.69 -10.49 4.16
CA LYS A 188 -10.95 -11.07 3.69
C LYS A 188 -12.11 -10.30 4.31
N ARG A 189 -13.07 -9.90 3.49
CA ARG A 189 -14.30 -9.25 3.95
C ARG A 189 -15.13 -10.20 4.79
N ARG A 190 -15.71 -9.69 5.87
CA ARG A 190 -16.70 -10.42 6.67
C ARG A 190 -17.94 -10.71 5.83
N GLY A 191 -18.54 -11.89 6.03
CA GLY A 191 -19.74 -12.30 5.29
C GLY A 191 -19.52 -12.66 3.81
N ALA A 192 -18.33 -12.45 3.23
CA ALA A 192 -18.04 -12.88 1.87
C ALA A 192 -18.05 -14.42 1.77
N ASP A 193 -18.82 -14.95 0.80
CA ASP A 193 -18.94 -16.38 0.55
C ASP A 193 -17.54 -17.00 0.30
N ARG A 194 -17.37 -18.27 0.69
CA ARG A 194 -16.13 -19.03 0.46
C ARG A 194 -15.86 -19.29 -1.02
N ARG A 195 -16.82 -18.99 -1.91
CA ARG A 195 -16.64 -19.00 -3.36
C ARG A 195 -15.94 -17.73 -3.79
N TRP A 196 -14.70 -17.87 -4.23
CA TRP A 196 -13.87 -16.77 -4.68
C TRP A 196 -14.49 -16.12 -5.93
N GLY A 197 -14.81 -14.83 -5.84
CA GLY A 197 -15.39 -14.06 -6.94
C GLY A 197 -16.19 -12.89 -6.38
N GLY A 198 -15.63 -11.68 -6.47
CA GLY A 198 -16.12 -10.49 -5.79
C GLY A 198 -17.61 -10.18 -5.99
N ILE A 199 -18.16 -9.37 -5.09
CA ILE A 199 -19.48 -8.73 -5.23
C ILE A 199 -19.58 -8.00 -6.58
N VAL A 200 -20.33 -8.59 -7.52
CA VAL A 200 -20.93 -7.86 -8.64
C VAL A 200 -22.11 -7.05 -8.09
N PRO A 201 -22.21 -5.73 -8.36
CA PRO A 201 -23.40 -4.96 -8.04
C PRO A 201 -24.61 -5.63 -8.69
N ALA A 202 -25.69 -5.80 -7.92
CA ALA A 202 -26.97 -6.22 -8.48
C ALA A 202 -27.42 -5.17 -9.51
N GLU A 203 -27.68 -5.66 -10.73
CA GLU A 203 -28.39 -4.98 -11.82
C GLU A 203 -27.63 -3.87 -12.59
N ALA A 204 -26.80 -4.32 -13.52
CA ALA A 204 -26.60 -3.63 -14.80
C ALA A 204 -27.14 -4.51 -15.96
N ASP A 205 -28.35 -5.03 -15.84
CA ASP A 205 -29.09 -5.61 -16.98
C ASP A 205 -29.76 -4.47 -17.76
N LEU A 206 -28.93 -3.78 -18.54
CA LEU A 206 -29.38 -2.91 -19.61
C LEU A 206 -30.00 -3.77 -20.73
N ALA A 207 -31.33 -3.67 -20.84
CA ALA A 207 -32.13 -3.78 -22.06
C ALA A 207 -32.07 -5.12 -22.83
N THR A 208 -33.07 -5.97 -22.60
CA THR A 208 -33.63 -6.81 -23.67
C THR A 208 -34.22 -5.91 -24.77
N PRO A 209 -33.82 -6.03 -26.04
CA PRO A 209 -34.56 -5.41 -27.13
C PRO A 209 -35.88 -6.16 -27.29
N ARG A 210 -37.01 -5.44 -27.16
CA ARG A 210 -38.31 -5.94 -27.61
C ARG A 210 -38.33 -5.85 -29.15
N ASN A 211 -38.66 -6.96 -29.79
CA ASN A 211 -39.11 -6.99 -31.18
C ASN A 211 -40.42 -6.22 -31.33
#